data_AF-A0A6I1QWX1-F1
#
_entry.id   AF-A0A6I1QWX1-F1
#
_cell.length_a   1.000
_cell.length_b   1.000
_cell.length_c   1.000
_cell.angle_alpha   90.00
_cell.angle_beta   90.00
_cell.angle_gamma   90.00
#
_symmetry.space_group_name_H-M   'P 1'
#
loop_
_entity.id
_entity.type
_entity.pdbx_description
1 polymer ?
#
loop_
_entity_poly.entity_id
_entity_poly.type
_entity_poly.pdbx_seq_one_letter_code
_entity_poly.pdbx_strand_id
1 'polypeptide(L)'
;MSDQVDVGALEATFHEVHRARYGHCTPGLPVELVNLRVAAWGAVPRGKVSVPEPEPGDPMVGRRQVVFDGCTYDTPVLARDRLASGVRHEGPLLINEESATTVVPPGHEARVDELRNLLITSRQRRTR
;
A
#
# COMPACT_ATOMS: atom_id res chain seq x y z
N MET A 1 28.41 0.91 35.82
CA MET A 1 28.80 1.44 34.49
C MET A 1 28.28 2.86 34.43
N SER A 2 29.16 3.87 34.42
CA SER A 2 28.72 5.26 34.29
C SER A 2 28.20 5.48 32.88
N ASP A 3 26.88 5.65 32.77
CA ASP A 3 26.15 5.98 31.55
C ASP A 3 26.29 7.50 31.32
N GLN A 4 27.48 7.94 30.89
CA GLN A 4 27.75 9.35 30.66
C GLN A 4 27.37 9.73 29.23
N VAL A 5 26.43 10.66 29.08
CA VAL A 5 25.99 11.19 27.79
C VAL A 5 27.10 12.05 27.18
N ASP A 6 27.50 11.72 25.95
CA ASP A 6 28.41 12.55 25.16
C ASP A 6 27.64 13.70 24.50
N VAL A 7 27.72 14.87 25.13
CA VAL A 7 27.05 16.09 24.67
C VAL A 7 27.62 16.60 23.34
N GLY A 8 28.94 16.44 23.11
CA GLY A 8 29.59 16.89 21.87
C GLY A 8 29.14 16.07 20.67
N ALA A 9 28.98 14.75 20.85
CA ALA A 9 28.41 13.89 19.82
C ALA A 9 26.94 14.25 19.50
N LEU A 10 26.15 14.60 20.51
CA LEU A 10 24.76 15.03 20.32
C LEU A 10 24.66 16.35 19.52
N GLU A 11 25.52 17.31 19.85
CA GLU A 11 25.62 18.60 19.15
C GLU A 11 26.03 18.42 17.68
N ALA A 12 27.07 17.62 17.42
CA ALA A 12 27.51 17.31 16.07
C ALA A 12 26.41 16.65 15.23
N THR A 13 25.70 15.67 15.82
CA THR A 13 24.58 14.97 15.18
C THR A 13 23.42 15.93 14.88
N PHE A 14 23.09 16.84 15.80
CA PHE A 14 22.08 17.87 15.57
C PHE A 14 22.44 18.74 14.36
N HIS A 15 23.67 19.24 14.26
CA HIS A 15 24.08 20.09 13.15
C HIS A 15 24.09 19.35 11.81
N GLU A 16 24.49 18.08 11.78
CA GLU A 16 24.42 17.24 10.58
C GLU A 16 22.98 17.09 10.09
N VAL A 17 22.06 16.64 10.97
CA VAL A 17 20.66 16.44 10.64
C VAL A 17 19.97 17.76 10.27
N HIS A 18 20.29 18.86 10.95
CA HIS A 18 19.75 20.18 10.64
C HIS A 18 20.19 20.65 9.26
N ARG A 19 21.47 20.47 8.90
CA ARG A 19 21.97 20.79 7.55
C ARG A 19 21.31 19.92 6.49
N ALA A 20 21.15 18.62 6.73
CA ALA A 20 20.48 17.73 5.79
C ALA A 20 19.01 18.11 5.56
N ARG A 21 18.30 18.51 6.62
CA ARG A 21 16.87 18.85 6.56
C ARG A 21 16.59 20.26 6.02
N TYR A 22 17.42 21.24 6.36
CA TYR A 22 17.15 22.67 6.09
C TYR A 22 18.21 23.35 5.22
N GLY A 23 19.25 22.63 4.80
CA GLY A 23 20.31 23.15 3.93
C GLY A 23 21.37 24.01 4.63
N HIS A 24 21.22 24.29 5.93
CA HIS A 24 22.19 25.05 6.72
C HIS A 24 22.26 24.58 8.17
N CYS A 25 23.31 24.97 8.89
CA CYS A 25 23.42 24.89 10.35
C CYS A 25 24.28 26.06 10.85
N THR A 26 24.31 26.31 12.16
CA THR A 26 25.09 27.40 12.75
C THR A 26 26.07 26.87 13.79
N PRO A 27 27.23 26.32 13.38
CA PRO A 27 28.23 25.81 14.30
C PRO A 27 28.74 26.89 15.25
N GLY A 28 28.95 26.53 16.53
CA GLY A 28 29.47 27.44 17.55
C GLY A 28 28.42 28.29 18.25
N LEU A 29 27.15 28.26 17.83
CA LEU A 29 26.04 28.71 18.66
C LEU A 29 25.58 27.58 19.60
N PRO A 30 25.24 27.88 20.86
CA PRO A 30 24.73 26.88 21.79
C PRO A 30 23.49 26.17 21.23
N VAL A 31 23.48 24.84 21.33
CA VAL A 31 22.30 24.02 21.03
C VAL A 31 21.45 23.91 22.29
N GLU A 32 20.14 24.17 22.15
CA GLU A 32 19.16 24.03 23.24
C GLU A 32 18.31 22.77 23.04
N LEU A 33 18.31 21.88 24.03
CA LEU A 33 17.41 20.71 24.05
C LEU A 33 16.02 21.13 24.54
N VAL A 34 15.13 21.40 23.60
CA VAL A 34 13.74 21.81 23.92
C VAL A 34 12.82 20.66 24.33
N ASN A 35 13.06 19.43 23.83
CA ASN A 35 12.21 18.27 24.11
C ASN A 35 13.03 16.97 24.09
N LEU A 36 12.78 16.09 25.06
CA LEU A 36 13.25 14.70 25.04
C LEU A 36 12.05 13.77 24.86
N ARG A 37 12.05 12.97 23.79
CA ARG A 37 11.00 11.97 23.53
C ARG A 37 11.62 10.58 23.59
N VAL A 38 10.99 9.68 24.33
CA VAL A 38 11.38 8.29 24.43
C VAL A 38 10.29 7.43 23.81
N ALA A 39 10.67 6.52 22.92
CA ALA A 39 9.81 5.48 22.41
C ALA A 39 10.41 4.13 22.83
N ALA A 40 9.56 3.24 23.36
CA ALA A 40 9.92 1.89 23.74
C ALA A 40 9.02 0.91 22.99
N TRP A 41 9.60 -0.17 22.48
CA TRP A 41 8.88 -1.22 21.77
C TRP A 41 9.06 -2.55 22.49
N GLY A 42 7.95 -3.23 22.75
CA GLY A 42 7.95 -4.61 23.22
C GLY A 42 7.73 -5.59 22.07
N ALA A 43 8.45 -6.71 22.07
CA ALA A 43 8.17 -7.80 21.14
C ALA A 43 6.90 -8.53 21.60
N VAL A 44 5.84 -8.44 20.80
CA VAL A 44 4.65 -9.28 20.95
C VAL A 44 4.69 -10.40 19.91
N PRO A 45 4.27 -11.64 20.24
CA PRO A 45 4.12 -12.69 19.25
C PRO A 45 3.21 -12.21 18.12
N ARG A 46 3.72 -12.17 16.89
CA ARG A 46 2.90 -11.86 15.72
C ARG A 46 2.07 -13.10 15.38
N GLY A 47 0.75 -12.92 15.27
CA GLY A 47 -0.11 -13.96 14.73
C GLY A 47 0.31 -14.34 13.30
N LYS A 48 0.12 -15.60 12.93
CA LYS A 48 0.24 -16.00 11.52
C LYS A 48 -0.93 -15.41 10.76
N VAL A 49 -0.65 -14.74 9.64
CA VAL A 49 -1.68 -14.32 8.69
C VAL A 49 -2.20 -15.58 8.03
N SER A 50 -3.48 -15.89 8.24
CA SER A 50 -4.17 -16.95 7.50
C SER A 50 -4.63 -16.37 6.18
N VAL A 51 -4.19 -16.98 5.08
CA VAL A 51 -4.66 -16.63 3.73
C VAL A 51 -5.69 -17.68 3.32
N PRO A 52 -6.95 -17.29 3.08
CA PRO A 52 -7.96 -18.23 2.64
C PRO A 52 -7.72 -18.64 1.17
N GLU A 53 -7.89 -19.93 0.90
CA GLU A 53 -7.97 -20.47 -0.45
C GLU A 53 -9.19 -19.88 -1.20
N PRO A 54 -9.13 -19.74 -2.53
CA PRO A 54 -10.31 -19.36 -3.30
C PRO A 54 -11.41 -20.39 -3.16
N GLU A 55 -12.66 -19.93 -3.14
CA GLU A 55 -13.80 -20.84 -3.25
C GLU A 55 -13.79 -21.55 -4.61
N PRO A 56 -14.21 -22.83 -4.67
CA PRO A 56 -14.30 -23.55 -5.93
C PRO A 56 -15.40 -22.96 -6.82
N GLY A 57 -15.21 -23.06 -8.14
CA GLY A 57 -16.20 -22.68 -9.15
C GLY A 57 -15.71 -21.61 -10.11
N ASP A 58 -16.54 -21.32 -11.12
CA ASP A 58 -16.26 -20.23 -12.04
C ASP A 58 -16.40 -18.88 -11.30
N PRO A 59 -15.38 -18.01 -11.31
CA PRO A 59 -15.53 -16.67 -10.77
C PRO A 59 -16.56 -15.84 -11.55
N MET A 60 -16.82 -16.12 -12.82
CA MET A 60 -17.83 -15.41 -13.61
C MET A 60 -19.24 -15.74 -13.11
N VAL A 61 -19.90 -14.77 -12.48
CA VAL A 61 -21.27 -14.93 -11.93
C VAL A 61 -22.33 -14.20 -12.74
N GLY A 62 -21.94 -13.42 -13.74
CA GLY A 62 -22.87 -12.78 -14.65
C GLY A 62 -22.24 -11.69 -15.50
N ARG A 63 -23.11 -10.91 -16.16
CA ARG A 63 -22.72 -9.76 -16.99
C ARG A 63 -23.69 -8.62 -16.75
N ARG A 64 -23.21 -7.38 -16.85
CA ARG A 64 -24.01 -6.16 -16.69
C ARG A 64 -23.60 -5.12 -17.71
N GLN A 65 -24.58 -4.36 -18.22
CA GLN A 65 -24.29 -3.17 -19.02
C GLN A 65 -23.75 -2.07 -18.10
N VAL A 66 -22.53 -1.62 -18.33
CA VAL A 66 -21.86 -0.58 -17.53
C VAL A 66 -21.36 0.50 -18.47
N VAL A 67 -21.54 1.76 -18.09
CA VAL A 67 -21.10 2.91 -18.89
C VAL A 67 -19.75 3.40 -18.38
N PHE A 68 -18.76 3.44 -19.28
CA PHE A 68 -17.46 4.07 -19.06
C PHE A 68 -17.25 5.13 -20.14
N ASP A 69 -16.95 6.37 -19.74
CA ASP A 69 -16.69 7.50 -20.66
C ASP A 69 -17.77 7.68 -21.74
N GLY A 70 -19.04 7.47 -21.38
CA GLY A 70 -20.19 7.58 -22.29
C GLY A 70 -20.42 6.37 -23.22
N CYS A 71 -19.53 5.38 -23.20
CA CYS A 71 -19.67 4.13 -23.94
C CYS A 71 -20.22 3.02 -23.04
N THR A 72 -21.22 2.28 -23.52
CA THR A 72 -21.77 1.12 -22.81
C THR A 72 -20.97 -0.14 -23.13
N TYR A 73 -20.55 -0.88 -22.10
CA TYR A 73 -19.83 -2.13 -22.19
C TYR A 73 -20.63 -3.25 -21.56
N ASP A 74 -20.74 -4.38 -22.26
CA ASP A 74 -21.21 -5.63 -21.66
C ASP A 74 -20.10 -6.20 -20.77
N THR A 75 -20.22 -5.92 -19.47
CA THR A 75 -19.13 -6.03 -18.50
C THR A 75 -19.32 -7.28 -17.64
N PRO A 76 -18.34 -8.20 -17.62
CA PRO A 76 -18.37 -9.38 -16.77
C PRO A 76 -18.39 -9.01 -15.27
N VAL A 77 -19.11 -9.81 -14.48
CA VAL A 77 -19.16 -9.70 -13.03
C VAL A 77 -18.51 -10.95 -12.44
N LEU A 78 -17.45 -10.76 -11.69
CA LEU A 78 -16.69 -11.81 -11.03
C LEU A 78 -16.99 -11.83 -9.53
N ALA A 79 -17.09 -13.01 -8.94
CA ALA A 79 -17.13 -13.18 -7.49
C ALA A 79 -15.72 -13.18 -6.91
N ARG A 80 -15.46 -12.30 -5.92
CA ARG A 80 -14.14 -12.05 -5.34
C ARG A 80 -13.56 -13.29 -4.67
N ASP A 81 -14.38 -14.01 -3.93
CA ASP A 81 -14.04 -15.24 -3.21
C ASP A 81 -13.43 -16.33 -4.11
N ARG A 82 -13.90 -16.44 -5.36
CA ARG A 82 -13.48 -17.45 -6.35
C ARG A 82 -12.27 -17.05 -7.21
N LEU A 83 -11.77 -15.82 -7.10
CA LEU A 83 -10.61 -15.38 -7.88
C LEU A 83 -9.33 -16.07 -7.40
N ALA A 84 -8.68 -16.86 -8.25
CA ALA A 84 -7.39 -17.48 -7.93
C ALA A 84 -6.23 -16.48 -7.96
N SER A 85 -5.25 -16.67 -7.07
CA SER A 85 -4.02 -15.87 -7.05
C SER A 85 -3.20 -16.07 -8.34
N GLY A 86 -2.54 -15.02 -8.79
CA GLY A 86 -1.68 -15.03 -9.99
C GLY A 86 -2.44 -14.93 -11.33
N VAL A 87 -3.75 -15.19 -11.36
CA VAL A 87 -4.58 -15.03 -12.56
C VAL A 87 -4.84 -13.54 -12.81
N ARG A 88 -4.66 -13.11 -14.06
CA ARG A 88 -4.97 -11.75 -14.51
C ARG A 88 -6.33 -11.71 -15.17
N HIS A 89 -7.10 -10.69 -14.84
CA HIS A 89 -8.40 -10.41 -15.45
C HIS A 89 -8.36 -9.02 -16.10
N GLU A 90 -8.60 -8.98 -17.41
CA GLU A 90 -8.55 -7.74 -18.18
C GLU A 90 -9.88 -6.99 -18.09
N GLY A 91 -9.82 -5.69 -17.78
CA GLY A 91 -10.99 -4.84 -17.76
C GLY A 91 -11.55 -4.53 -19.16
N PRO A 92 -12.80 -4.06 -19.26
CA PRO A 92 -13.69 -3.71 -18.15
C PRO A 92 -14.25 -4.94 -17.44
N LEU A 93 -14.29 -4.90 -16.10
CA LEU A 93 -14.93 -5.92 -15.27
C LEU A 93 -15.41 -5.37 -13.93
N LEU A 94 -16.41 -6.02 -13.35
CA LEU A 94 -16.86 -5.80 -11.97
C LEU A 94 -16.41 -6.99 -11.11
N ILE A 95 -15.90 -6.71 -9.91
CA ILE A 95 -15.60 -7.73 -8.91
C ILE A 95 -16.50 -7.48 -7.71
N ASN A 96 -17.39 -8.42 -7.44
CA ASN A 96 -18.30 -8.36 -6.30
C ASN A 96 -17.74 -9.16 -5.14
N GLU A 97 -17.78 -8.53 -3.98
CA GLU A 97 -17.50 -9.08 -2.67
C GLU A 97 -18.74 -8.85 -1.79
N GLU A 98 -18.89 -9.63 -0.73
CA GLU A 98 -20.05 -9.52 0.17
C GLU A 98 -20.28 -8.09 0.69
N SER A 99 -19.19 -7.34 0.92
CA SER A 99 -19.23 -5.98 1.46
C SER A 99 -18.86 -4.87 0.46
N ALA A 100 -18.49 -5.20 -0.78
CA ALA A 100 -17.97 -4.22 -1.73
C ALA A 100 -18.17 -4.63 -3.20
N THR A 101 -18.22 -3.64 -4.08
CA THR A 101 -18.10 -3.84 -5.53
C THR A 101 -16.92 -3.04 -6.05
N THR A 102 -15.92 -3.73 -6.57
CA THR A 102 -14.76 -3.12 -7.20
C THR A 102 -14.97 -3.03 -8.71
N VAL A 103 -14.80 -1.82 -9.25
CA VAL A 103 -14.90 -1.55 -10.69
C VAL A 103 -13.49 -1.51 -11.28
N VAL A 104 -13.25 -2.30 -12.32
CA VAL A 104 -11.98 -2.30 -13.07
C VAL A 104 -12.28 -1.74 -14.46
N PRO A 105 -11.88 -0.49 -14.76
CA PRO A 105 -12.23 0.17 -16.02
C PRO A 105 -11.54 -0.45 -17.24
N PRO A 106 -11.96 -0.08 -18.47
CA PRO A 106 -11.19 -0.36 -19.67
C PRO A 106 -9.74 0.11 -19.55
N GLY A 107 -8.80 -0.65 -20.15
CA GLY A 107 -7.37 -0.34 -20.09
C GLY A 107 -6.68 -0.62 -18.75
N HIS A 108 -7.39 -1.23 -17.79
CA HIS A 108 -6.83 -1.72 -16.53
C HIS A 108 -6.86 -3.26 -16.49
N GLU A 109 -6.04 -3.84 -15.61
CA GLU A 109 -6.10 -5.25 -15.26
C GLU A 109 -6.20 -5.42 -13.74
N ALA A 110 -6.85 -6.50 -13.32
CA ALA A 110 -6.93 -6.91 -11.92
C ALA A 110 -6.26 -8.28 -11.73
N ARG A 111 -5.56 -8.44 -10.61
CA ARG A 111 -4.99 -9.73 -10.19
C ARG A 111 -5.05 -9.88 -8.69
N VAL A 112 -5.14 -11.12 -8.22
CA VAL A 112 -5.04 -11.45 -6.79
C VAL A 112 -3.62 -11.87 -6.49
N ASP A 113 -3.01 -11.31 -5.44
CA ASP A 113 -1.68 -11.74 -4.98
C ASP A 113 -1.75 -12.92 -4.00
N GLU A 114 -0.58 -13.37 -3.51
CA GLU A 114 -0.47 -14.49 -2.57
C GLU A 114 -1.09 -14.21 -1.20
N LEU A 115 -1.28 -12.94 -0.83
CA LEU A 115 -1.95 -12.53 0.40
C LEU A 115 -3.42 -12.22 0.19
N ARG A 116 -3.96 -12.52 -1.00
CA ARG A 116 -5.34 -12.23 -1.41
C ARG A 116 -5.64 -10.72 -1.46
N ASN A 117 -4.64 -9.87 -1.69
CA ASN A 117 -4.91 -8.48 -2.06
C ASN A 117 -5.39 -8.42 -3.52
N LEU A 118 -6.34 -7.54 -3.79
CA LEU A 118 -6.75 -7.22 -5.15
C LEU A 118 -5.87 -6.09 -5.69
N LEU A 119 -4.99 -6.40 -6.64
CA LEU A 119 -4.11 -5.44 -7.27
C LEU A 119 -4.71 -4.99 -8.60
N ILE A 120 -4.91 -3.68 -8.75
CA ILE A 120 -5.39 -3.06 -10.00
C ILE A 120 -4.27 -2.21 -10.58
N THR A 121 -3.97 -2.41 -11.86
CA THR A 121 -2.94 -1.66 -12.56
C THR A 121 -3.47 -1.11 -13.87
N SER A 122 -3.05 0.11 -14.22
CA SER A 122 -3.31 0.67 -15.55
C SER A 122 -2.33 0.08 -16.54
N ARG A 123 -2.82 -0.34 -17.72
CA ARG A 123 -1.99 -0.79 -18.84
C ARG A 123 -1.57 0.35 -19.76
N GLN A 124 -1.94 1.59 -19.46
CA GLN A 124 -1.44 2.74 -20.22
C GLN A 124 0.06 2.90 -19.95
N ARG A 125 0.86 2.76 -21.02
CA ARG A 125 2.24 3.26 -20.99
C ARG A 125 2.16 4.74 -20.65
N ARG A 126 2.79 5.15 -19.53
CA ARG A 126 3.13 6.55 -19.30
C ARG A 126 4.07 6.98 -20.44
N THR A 127 3.53 7.55 -21.50
CA THR A 127 4.31 8.39 -22.41
C THR A 127 4.78 9.58 -21.57
N ARG A 128 6.10 9.64 -21.36
CA ARG A 128 6.77 10.84 -20.87
C ARG A 128 6.77 11.91 -21.96
#